data_AF-A0A3M0WU33-F1
#
_entry.id   AF-A0A3M0WU33-F1
#
_cell.length_a   1.000
_cell.length_b   1.000
_cell.length_c   1.000
_cell.angle_alpha   90.00
_cell.angle_beta   90.00
_cell.angle_gamma   90.00
#
_symmetry.space_group_name_H-M   'P 1'
#
loop_
_entity.id
_entity.type
_entity.pdbx_description
1 polymer ?
#
loop_
_entity_poly.entity_id
_entity_poly.type
_entity_poly.pdbx_seq_one_letter_code
_entity_poly.pdbx_strand_id
1 'polypeptide(L)'
;MGRRLRLATGALLLALAGCGTPDRLPPAMLDDACAIAAARPDWVRAMRDVERRWGVRMSAQMAIIHQESKFRADARTPHRFALGVLPMGRQSSALGYAQAIDSTWDWYRRDTGRRSARRTSFADSVDFMGWYMNVTHERLGIDVNDVRRQYLAYHQGHVGYRRGSWRRKGWLRRIAADVARRERRYAAQLKLCPAAAGAARGSRVALGLLAKPAPAASGGVVVATPAPETPRPKPRPRR
;
A
#
# COMPACT_ATOMS: atom_id res chain seq x y z
N MET A 1 -2.80 48.04 -27.83
CA MET A 1 -3.48 47.08 -26.92
C MET A 1 -3.03 45.61 -27.03
N GLY A 2 -2.50 45.12 -28.16
CA GLY A 2 -2.17 43.69 -28.34
C GLY A 2 -0.98 43.12 -27.53
N ARG A 3 -0.04 43.95 -27.08
CA ARG A 3 1.16 43.48 -26.35
C ARG A 3 0.89 43.19 -24.87
N ARG A 4 -0.06 43.92 -24.26
CA ARG A 4 -0.53 43.69 -22.88
C ARG A 4 -1.45 42.48 -22.78
N LEU A 5 -2.25 42.21 -23.82
CA LEU A 5 -3.11 41.03 -23.89
C LEU A 5 -2.30 39.72 -23.99
N ARG A 6 -1.22 39.71 -24.79
CA ARG A 6 -0.32 38.54 -24.93
C ARG A 6 0.47 38.21 -23.65
N LEU A 7 0.85 39.23 -22.87
CA LEU A 7 1.51 39.04 -21.58
C LEU A 7 0.54 38.48 -20.52
N ALA A 8 -0.72 38.90 -20.54
CA ALA A 8 -1.76 38.35 -19.66
C ALA A 8 -2.09 36.87 -19.97
N THR A 9 -2.05 36.47 -21.25
CA THR A 9 -2.27 35.06 -21.65
C THR A 9 -1.09 34.14 -21.29
N GLY A 10 0.14 34.64 -21.38
CA GLY A 10 1.35 33.88 -20.99
C GLY A 10 1.45 33.63 -19.48
N ALA A 11 1.06 34.61 -18.65
CA ALA A 11 1.06 34.46 -17.20
C ALA A 11 0.00 33.46 -16.70
N LEU A 12 -1.15 33.35 -17.39
CA LEU A 12 -2.21 32.40 -17.04
C LEU A 12 -1.82 30.94 -17.33
N LEU A 13 -1.03 30.69 -18.38
CA LEU A 13 -0.54 29.34 -18.73
C LEU A 13 0.56 28.82 -17.79
N LEU A 14 1.38 29.72 -17.22
CA LEU A 14 2.39 29.36 -16.20
C LEU A 14 1.78 29.03 -14.83
N ALA A 15 0.60 29.56 -14.51
CA ALA A 15 -0.10 29.26 -13.26
C ALA A 15 -0.74 27.85 -13.23
N LEU A 16 -0.95 27.22 -14.39
CA LEU A 16 -1.56 25.87 -14.50
C LEU A 16 -0.52 24.74 -14.47
N ALA A 17 0.78 25.03 -14.55
CA ALA A 17 1.84 24.03 -14.56
C ALA A 17 2.22 23.46 -13.17
N GLY A 18 1.56 23.92 -12.09
CA GLY A 18 1.98 23.67 -10.71
C GLY A 18 1.09 22.81 -9.82
N CYS A 19 0.03 22.16 -10.32
CA CYS A 19 -0.89 21.37 -9.47
C CYS A 19 -0.46 19.89 -9.29
N GLY A 20 0.80 19.64 -8.97
CA GLY A 20 1.21 18.41 -8.30
C GLY A 20 1.21 18.66 -6.79
N THR A 21 0.12 18.36 -6.07
CA THR A 21 0.09 18.51 -4.61
C THR A 21 1.25 17.72 -3.99
N PRO A 22 2.19 18.35 -3.27
CA PRO A 22 3.35 17.69 -2.66
C PRO A 22 2.97 16.45 -1.83
N ASP A 23 1.77 16.50 -1.23
CA ASP A 23 1.19 15.44 -0.39
C ASP A 23 0.92 14.12 -1.13
N ARG A 24 0.97 14.07 -2.47
CA ARG A 24 0.75 12.84 -3.24
C ARG A 24 2.02 12.18 -3.75
N LEU A 25 3.16 12.85 -3.64
CA LEU A 25 4.44 12.31 -4.07
C LEU A 25 5.00 11.35 -3.00
N PRO A 26 5.61 10.23 -3.42
CA PRO A 26 6.31 9.35 -2.48
C PRO A 26 7.55 10.07 -1.92
N PRO A 27 7.97 9.79 -0.68
CA PRO A 27 9.23 10.30 -0.13
C PRO A 27 10.43 9.88 -1.00
N ALA A 28 11.47 10.72 -1.08
CA ALA A 28 12.65 10.44 -1.90
C ALA A 28 13.45 9.21 -1.40
N MET A 29 13.51 9.01 -0.09
CA MET A 29 14.22 7.88 0.54
C MET A 29 13.24 6.86 1.07
N LEU A 30 12.95 5.84 0.27
CA LEU A 30 11.97 4.82 0.61
C LEU A 30 12.52 3.70 1.51
N ASP A 31 13.84 3.51 1.61
CA ASP A 31 14.45 2.50 2.51
C ASP A 31 14.73 3.01 3.95
N ASP A 32 14.39 4.28 4.23
CA ASP A 32 14.56 4.92 5.54
C ASP A 32 13.19 5.29 6.16
N ALA A 33 12.80 4.55 7.21
CA ALA A 33 11.55 4.79 7.91
C ALA A 33 11.53 6.09 8.71
N CYS A 34 12.67 6.59 9.21
CA CYS A 34 12.73 7.87 9.90
C CYS A 34 12.47 9.01 8.90
N ALA A 35 13.07 8.93 7.71
CA ALA A 35 12.86 9.92 6.65
C ALA A 35 11.39 9.96 6.21
N ILE A 36 10.76 8.79 6.00
CA ILE A 36 9.33 8.70 5.68
C ILE A 36 8.49 9.31 6.83
N ALA A 37 8.78 8.94 8.07
CA ALA A 37 8.02 9.40 9.24
C ALA A 37 8.14 10.91 9.46
N ALA A 38 9.32 11.49 9.24
CA ALA A 38 9.56 12.93 9.34
C ALA A 38 8.87 13.70 8.22
N ALA A 39 8.91 13.19 6.99
CA ALA A 39 8.26 13.82 5.84
C ALA A 39 6.73 13.75 5.93
N ARG A 40 6.18 12.66 6.50
CA ARG A 40 4.75 12.34 6.47
C ARG A 40 4.18 12.03 7.86
N PRO A 41 4.05 13.05 8.75
CA PRO A 41 3.49 12.86 10.08
C PRO A 41 2.01 12.42 10.06
N ASP A 42 1.27 12.75 8.99
CA ASP A 42 -0.08 12.25 8.73
C ASP A 42 -0.13 10.74 8.52
N TRP A 43 0.83 10.18 7.76
CA TRP A 43 0.94 8.74 7.55
C TRP A 43 1.26 8.01 8.85
N VAL A 44 2.14 8.59 9.66
CA VAL A 44 2.49 8.04 10.97
C VAL A 44 1.28 7.95 11.88
N ARG A 45 0.43 8.99 11.94
CA ARG A 45 -0.83 8.94 12.70
C ARG A 45 -1.74 7.83 12.20
N ALA A 46 -1.99 7.78 10.88
CA ALA A 46 -2.86 6.78 10.28
C ALA A 46 -2.38 5.34 10.56
N MET A 47 -1.07 5.06 10.40
CA MET A 47 -0.54 3.72 10.66
C MET A 47 -0.60 3.33 12.14
N ARG A 48 -0.38 4.28 13.07
CA ARG A 48 -0.56 4.00 14.49
C ARG A 48 -2.01 3.74 14.86
N ASP A 49 -2.95 4.41 14.22
CA ASP A 49 -4.38 4.16 14.44
C ASP A 49 -4.75 2.74 14.02
N VAL A 50 -4.20 2.29 12.89
CA VAL A 50 -4.33 0.90 12.41
C VAL A 50 -3.64 -0.09 13.34
N GLU A 51 -2.45 0.23 13.84
CA GLU A 51 -1.74 -0.61 14.81
C GLU A 51 -2.54 -0.78 16.10
N ARG A 52 -3.15 0.29 16.62
CA ARG A 52 -4.04 0.22 17.80
C ARG A 52 -5.32 -0.55 17.52
N ARG A 53 -5.91 -0.39 16.32
CA ARG A 53 -7.20 -0.99 15.97
C ARG A 53 -7.08 -2.48 15.62
N TRP A 54 -6.05 -2.85 14.87
CA TRP A 54 -5.90 -4.18 14.26
C TRP A 54 -4.68 -4.96 14.73
N GLY A 55 -3.81 -4.38 15.56
CA GLY A 55 -2.58 -5.02 16.03
C GLY A 55 -1.47 -5.16 14.99
N VAL A 56 -1.64 -4.58 13.80
CA VAL A 56 -0.66 -4.63 12.71
C VAL A 56 0.40 -3.55 12.91
N ARG A 57 1.65 -3.96 13.18
CA ARG A 57 2.76 -3.02 13.42
C ARG A 57 2.95 -2.02 12.27
N MET A 58 3.26 -0.77 12.62
CA MET A 58 3.55 0.27 11.61
C MET A 58 4.64 -0.15 10.61
N SER A 59 5.68 -0.85 11.06
CA SER A 59 6.73 -1.40 10.20
C SER A 59 6.21 -2.39 9.15
N ALA A 60 5.21 -3.20 9.51
CA ALA A 60 4.59 -4.16 8.60
C ALA A 60 3.76 -3.44 7.53
N GLN A 61 2.98 -2.44 7.94
CA GLN A 61 2.20 -1.59 7.03
C GLN A 61 3.12 -0.89 6.01
N MET A 62 4.21 -0.26 6.49
CA MET A 62 5.19 0.40 5.63
C MET A 62 5.86 -0.56 4.64
N ALA A 63 6.28 -1.75 5.10
CA ALA A 63 6.98 -2.71 4.26
C ALA A 63 6.10 -3.25 3.13
N ILE A 64 4.82 -3.47 3.41
CA ILE A 64 3.86 -3.97 2.42
C ILE A 64 3.50 -2.84 1.44
N ILE A 65 3.18 -1.62 1.91
CA ILE A 65 2.92 -0.48 1.00
C ILE A 65 4.12 -0.20 0.09
N HIS A 66 5.33 -0.28 0.62
CA HIS A 66 6.54 -0.13 -0.18
C HIS A 66 6.60 -1.16 -1.31
N GLN A 67 6.24 -2.41 -1.04
CA GLN A 67 6.25 -3.44 -2.06
C GLN A 67 5.13 -3.24 -3.09
N GLU A 68 3.94 -2.84 -2.63
CA GLU A 68 2.75 -2.74 -3.48
C GLU A 68 2.76 -1.51 -4.38
N SER A 69 3.12 -0.34 -3.85
CA SER A 69 2.93 0.92 -4.57
C SER A 69 4.13 1.84 -4.54
N LYS A 70 5.19 1.51 -3.79
CA LYS A 70 6.29 2.45 -3.49
C LYS A 70 5.74 3.76 -2.91
N PHE A 71 4.69 3.67 -2.09
CA PHE A 71 3.98 4.81 -1.49
C PHE A 71 3.34 5.78 -2.50
N ARG A 72 2.90 5.28 -3.66
CA ARG A 72 2.20 6.10 -4.66
C ARG A 72 0.68 6.00 -4.53
N ALA A 73 0.02 7.14 -4.38
CA ALA A 73 -1.43 7.23 -4.25
C ALA A 73 -2.20 6.75 -5.49
N ASP A 74 -1.59 6.84 -6.67
CA ASP A 74 -2.22 6.58 -7.96
C ASP A 74 -1.61 5.39 -8.71
N ALA A 75 -0.84 4.55 -8.02
CA ALA A 75 -0.26 3.35 -8.60
C ALA A 75 -1.35 2.49 -9.27
N ARG A 76 -1.16 2.14 -10.54
CA ARG A 76 -2.11 1.38 -11.35
C ARG A 76 -1.36 0.36 -12.20
N THR A 77 -2.01 -0.77 -12.47
CA THR A 77 -1.43 -1.79 -13.37
C THR A 77 -1.33 -1.30 -14.82
N PRO A 78 -0.36 -1.82 -15.61
CA PRO A 78 -0.19 -1.43 -17.01
C PRO A 78 -1.44 -1.69 -17.86
N HIS A 79 -1.54 -0.99 -18.99
CA HIS A 79 -2.59 -1.26 -19.98
C HIS A 79 -2.36 -2.60 -20.68
N ARG A 80 -3.47 -3.26 -21.07
CA ARG A 80 -3.47 -4.36 -22.03
C ARG A 80 -3.66 -3.76 -23.43
N PHE A 81 -2.94 -4.27 -24.41
CA PHE A 81 -3.06 -3.82 -25.80
C PHE A 81 -3.55 -4.98 -26.68
N ALA A 82 -4.55 -4.72 -27.52
CA ALA A 82 -4.90 -5.56 -28.65
C ALA A 82 -4.01 -5.20 -29.84
N LEU A 83 -3.55 -6.22 -30.59
CA LEU A 83 -2.71 -6.06 -31.78
C LEU A 83 -1.43 -5.23 -31.54
N GLY A 84 -0.95 -5.16 -30.29
CA GLY A 84 0.24 -4.40 -29.90
C GLY A 84 0.07 -2.88 -29.76
N VAL A 85 -1.06 -2.29 -30.21
CA VAL A 85 -1.21 -0.82 -30.28
C VAL A 85 -2.54 -0.27 -29.74
N LEU A 86 -3.62 -1.06 -29.67
CA LEU A 86 -4.94 -0.59 -29.24
C LEU A 86 -5.17 -0.86 -27.74
N PRO A 87 -5.27 0.15 -26.86
CA PRO A 87 -5.46 -0.07 -25.43
C PRO A 87 -6.87 -0.63 -25.13
N MET A 88 -6.95 -1.83 -24.56
CA MET A 88 -8.19 -2.55 -24.23
C MET A 88 -8.62 -2.39 -22.75
N GLY A 89 -7.97 -1.48 -22.02
CA GLY A 89 -8.12 -1.33 -20.56
C GLY A 89 -6.86 -1.74 -19.79
N ARG A 90 -6.95 -1.85 -18.46
CA ARG A 90 -5.80 -2.20 -17.60
C ARG A 90 -5.75 -3.69 -17.29
N GLN A 91 -4.56 -4.17 -16.92
CA GLN A 91 -4.34 -5.58 -16.60
C GLN A 91 -5.17 -6.04 -15.39
N SER A 92 -5.46 -5.15 -14.46
CA SER A 92 -6.39 -5.34 -13.37
C SER A 92 -6.97 -4.01 -12.92
N SER A 93 -7.94 -4.07 -12.02
CA SER A 93 -8.49 -2.89 -11.35
C SER A 93 -7.67 -2.43 -10.13
N ALA A 94 -6.50 -3.04 -9.85
CA ALA A 94 -5.66 -2.68 -8.72
C ALA A 94 -5.24 -1.20 -8.76
N LEU A 95 -5.41 -0.52 -7.64
CA LEU A 95 -5.24 0.93 -7.52
C LEU A 95 -4.69 1.33 -6.14
N GLY A 96 -3.82 2.33 -6.13
CA GLY A 96 -3.42 3.10 -4.96
C GLY A 96 -2.45 2.38 -4.04
N TYR A 97 -2.32 2.87 -2.80
CA TYR A 97 -1.26 2.45 -1.88
C TYR A 97 -1.24 0.95 -1.59
N ALA A 98 -2.43 0.39 -1.37
CA ALA A 98 -2.65 -1.01 -1.03
C ALA A 98 -2.79 -1.94 -2.26
N GLN A 99 -2.81 -1.37 -3.48
CA GLN A 99 -3.07 -2.07 -4.75
C GLN A 99 -4.30 -2.99 -4.73
N ALA A 100 -5.33 -2.62 -3.96
CA ALA A 100 -6.56 -3.41 -3.83
C ALA A 100 -7.40 -3.37 -5.12
N ILE A 101 -7.90 -4.52 -5.55
CA ILE A 101 -8.89 -4.63 -6.63
C ILE A 101 -10.29 -4.22 -6.14
N ASP A 102 -11.20 -4.00 -7.09
CA ASP A 102 -12.52 -3.38 -6.84
C ASP A 102 -13.36 -4.27 -5.92
N SER A 103 -13.40 -5.56 -6.23
CA SER A 103 -14.19 -6.54 -5.48
C SER A 103 -13.77 -6.63 -4.01
N THR A 104 -12.46 -6.64 -3.73
CA THR A 104 -11.95 -6.70 -2.36
C THR A 104 -12.11 -5.38 -1.62
N TRP A 105 -11.91 -4.25 -2.31
CA TRP A 105 -12.18 -2.93 -1.72
C TRP A 105 -13.64 -2.76 -1.33
N ASP A 106 -14.55 -3.22 -2.18
CA ASP A 106 -15.99 -3.13 -1.92
C ASP A 106 -16.43 -4.03 -0.77
N TRP A 107 -15.80 -5.21 -0.65
CA TRP A 107 -16.01 -6.05 0.51
C TRP A 107 -15.57 -5.35 1.80
N TYR A 108 -14.37 -4.75 1.82
CA TYR A 108 -13.92 -3.92 2.95
C TYR A 108 -14.88 -2.79 3.30
N ARG A 109 -15.36 -2.02 2.31
CA ARG A 109 -16.29 -0.92 2.54
C ARG A 109 -17.60 -1.38 3.16
N ARG A 110 -18.11 -2.54 2.72
CA ARG A 110 -19.33 -3.14 3.29
C ARG A 110 -19.09 -3.64 4.71
N ASP A 111 -17.99 -4.35 4.93
CA ASP A 111 -17.70 -5.00 6.21
C ASP A 111 -17.42 -3.98 7.33
N THR A 112 -16.67 -2.92 7.00
CA THR A 112 -16.30 -1.87 7.95
C THR A 112 -17.30 -0.71 8.02
N GLY A 113 -18.31 -0.68 7.14
CA GLY A 113 -19.25 0.43 7.00
C GLY A 113 -18.66 1.72 6.40
N ARG A 114 -17.40 1.71 5.97
CA ARG A 114 -16.68 2.88 5.44
C ARG A 114 -17.03 3.17 3.97
N ARG A 115 -18.28 3.57 3.72
CA ARG A 115 -18.82 3.79 2.34
C ARG A 115 -18.01 4.79 1.51
N SER A 116 -17.44 5.83 2.15
CA SER A 116 -16.67 6.90 1.52
C SER A 116 -15.17 6.61 1.37
N ALA A 117 -14.69 5.44 1.81
CA ALA A 117 -13.26 5.11 1.78
C ALA A 117 -12.70 5.07 0.34
N ARG A 118 -11.53 5.69 0.14
CA ARG A 118 -10.90 5.87 -1.18
C ARG A 118 -9.57 5.11 -1.27
N ARG A 119 -9.37 4.30 -2.32
CA ARG A 119 -8.09 3.59 -2.56
C ARG A 119 -6.86 4.48 -2.71
N THR A 120 -7.08 5.75 -3.06
CA THR A 120 -6.04 6.76 -3.21
C THR A 120 -5.76 7.53 -1.91
N SER A 121 -6.54 7.29 -0.84
CA SER A 121 -6.29 7.82 0.50
C SER A 121 -5.32 6.89 1.23
N PHE A 122 -4.23 7.46 1.77
CA PHE A 122 -3.26 6.68 2.54
C PHE A 122 -3.93 6.05 3.77
N ALA A 123 -4.69 6.85 4.54
CA ALA A 123 -5.35 6.40 5.76
C ALA A 123 -6.35 5.26 5.52
N ASP A 124 -7.16 5.35 4.46
CA ASP A 124 -8.10 4.27 4.12
C ASP A 124 -7.37 3.01 3.63
N SER A 125 -6.24 3.18 2.95
CA SER A 125 -5.44 2.07 2.43
C SER A 125 -4.75 1.29 3.54
N VAL A 126 -4.17 1.97 4.54
CA VAL A 126 -3.59 1.28 5.69
C VAL A 126 -4.65 0.61 6.56
N ASP A 127 -5.84 1.21 6.70
CA ASP A 127 -6.96 0.58 7.42
C ASP A 127 -7.49 -0.66 6.70
N PHE A 128 -7.61 -0.60 5.36
CA PHE A 128 -7.89 -1.77 4.52
C PHE A 128 -6.87 -2.89 4.75
N MET A 129 -5.57 -2.54 4.78
CA MET A 129 -4.52 -3.53 5.03
C MET A 129 -4.62 -4.15 6.42
N GLY A 130 -4.86 -3.34 7.46
CA GLY A 130 -5.07 -3.80 8.83
C GLY A 130 -6.25 -4.75 8.94
N TRP A 131 -7.40 -4.34 8.41
CA TRP A 131 -8.60 -5.16 8.32
C TRP A 131 -8.33 -6.48 7.59
N TYR A 132 -7.68 -6.44 6.42
CA TYR A 132 -7.44 -7.65 5.63
C TYR A 132 -6.49 -8.62 6.35
N MET A 133 -5.47 -8.12 7.06
CA MET A 133 -4.57 -8.97 7.87
C MET A 133 -5.29 -9.58 9.06
N ASN A 134 -6.23 -8.86 9.68
CA ASN A 134 -7.09 -9.41 10.72
C ASN A 134 -8.01 -10.51 10.18
N VAL A 135 -8.67 -10.30 9.04
CA VAL A 135 -9.47 -11.36 8.41
C VAL A 135 -8.59 -12.55 7.98
N THR A 136 -7.35 -12.29 7.59
CA THR A 136 -6.36 -13.34 7.29
C THR A 136 -6.01 -14.14 8.53
N HIS A 137 -5.84 -13.48 9.68
CA HIS A 137 -5.63 -14.12 10.97
C HIS A 137 -6.80 -15.02 11.34
N GLU A 138 -8.03 -14.51 11.28
CA GLU A 138 -9.25 -15.28 11.59
C GLU A 138 -9.43 -16.50 10.67
N ARG A 139 -9.18 -16.34 9.35
CA ARG A 139 -9.46 -17.39 8.37
C ARG A 139 -8.36 -18.44 8.21
N LEU A 140 -7.13 -18.10 8.55
CA LEU A 140 -5.93 -18.92 8.27
C LEU A 140 -5.04 -19.15 9.50
N GLY A 141 -5.33 -18.55 10.65
CA GLY A 141 -4.50 -18.63 11.85
C GLY A 141 -3.12 -17.99 11.70
N ILE A 142 -2.95 -17.11 10.71
CA ILE A 142 -1.66 -16.42 10.49
C ILE A 142 -1.61 -15.23 11.44
N ASP A 143 -0.60 -15.18 12.30
CA ASP A 143 -0.36 -14.03 13.16
C ASP A 143 -0.34 -12.71 12.35
N VAL A 144 -1.00 -11.67 12.86
CA VAL A 144 -1.11 -10.37 12.16
C VAL A 144 0.27 -9.72 11.91
N ASN A 145 1.29 -10.12 12.68
CA ASN A 145 2.66 -9.65 12.57
C ASN A 145 3.63 -10.65 11.89
N ASP A 146 3.18 -11.84 11.46
CA ASP A 146 3.92 -12.71 10.52
C ASP A 146 3.83 -12.15 9.10
N VAL A 147 4.58 -11.07 8.86
CA VAL A 147 4.55 -10.31 7.60
C VAL A 147 4.81 -11.17 6.37
N ARG A 148 5.66 -12.21 6.48
CA ARG A 148 5.94 -13.08 5.33
C ARG A 148 4.70 -13.88 4.95
N ARG A 149 4.04 -14.53 5.91
CA ARG A 149 2.84 -15.34 5.62
C ARG A 149 1.64 -14.46 5.29
N GLN A 150 1.50 -13.32 5.98
CA GLN A 150 0.51 -12.30 5.66
C GLN A 150 0.65 -11.85 4.21
N TYR A 151 1.85 -11.51 3.75
CA TYR A 151 2.09 -11.09 2.37
C TYR A 151 1.73 -12.16 1.34
N LEU A 152 2.07 -13.43 1.60
CA LEU A 152 1.69 -14.55 0.73
C LEU A 152 0.16 -14.69 0.61
N ALA A 153 -0.56 -14.55 1.73
CA ALA A 153 -2.01 -14.63 1.76
C ALA A 153 -2.69 -13.41 1.14
N TYR A 154 -2.11 -12.22 1.35
CA TYR A 154 -2.50 -10.97 0.73
C TYR A 154 -2.41 -11.08 -0.81
N HIS A 155 -1.29 -11.58 -1.33
CA HIS A 155 -1.13 -11.72 -2.77
C HIS A 155 -2.00 -12.83 -3.39
N GLN A 156 -2.13 -13.99 -2.75
CA GLN A 156 -2.83 -15.14 -3.34
C GLN A 156 -4.33 -15.19 -3.05
N GLY A 157 -4.81 -14.34 -2.15
CA GLY A 157 -6.11 -14.51 -1.51
C GLY A 157 -6.12 -15.70 -0.53
N HIS A 158 -7.11 -15.73 0.36
CA HIS A 158 -7.17 -16.76 1.41
C HIS A 158 -7.29 -18.19 0.87
N VAL A 159 -8.12 -18.40 -0.16
CA VAL A 159 -8.30 -19.72 -0.79
C VAL A 159 -7.02 -20.17 -1.50
N GLY A 160 -6.38 -19.27 -2.26
CA GLY A 160 -5.14 -19.56 -2.96
C GLY A 160 -4.00 -19.90 -2.00
N TYR A 161 -3.92 -19.22 -0.86
CA TYR A 161 -2.98 -19.52 0.21
C TYR A 161 -3.22 -20.90 0.83
N ARG A 162 -4.47 -21.19 1.20
CA ARG A 162 -4.89 -22.47 1.80
C ARG A 162 -4.57 -23.66 0.89
N ARG A 163 -4.77 -23.50 -0.42
CA ARG A 163 -4.41 -24.49 -1.45
C ARG A 163 -2.89 -24.62 -1.70
N GLY A 164 -2.05 -23.82 -1.05
CA GLY A 164 -0.59 -23.91 -1.17
C GLY A 164 -0.02 -23.46 -2.51
N SER A 165 -0.79 -22.76 -3.35
CA SER A 165 -0.38 -22.36 -4.71
C SER A 165 0.89 -21.49 -4.76
N TRP A 166 1.18 -20.76 -3.68
CA TRP A 166 2.41 -19.96 -3.51
C TRP A 166 3.69 -20.81 -3.43
N ARG A 167 3.60 -22.08 -3.02
CA ARG A 167 4.77 -22.95 -2.83
C ARG A 167 5.55 -23.16 -4.14
N ARG A 168 4.81 -23.23 -5.26
CA ARG A 168 5.35 -23.39 -6.61
C ARG A 168 5.82 -22.06 -7.22
N LYS A 169 5.46 -20.91 -6.63
CA LYS A 169 5.84 -19.57 -7.09
C LYS A 169 7.12 -19.11 -6.36
N GLY A 170 8.28 -19.61 -6.81
CA GLY A 170 9.57 -19.27 -6.20
C GLY A 170 9.84 -17.77 -6.11
N TRP A 171 9.43 -17.01 -7.14
CA TRP A 171 9.53 -15.55 -7.15
C TRP A 171 8.71 -14.89 -6.03
N LEU A 172 7.47 -15.35 -5.80
CA LEU A 172 6.58 -14.79 -4.78
C LEU A 172 7.11 -15.07 -3.37
N ARG A 173 7.66 -16.27 -3.14
CA ARG A 173 8.32 -16.61 -1.87
C ARG A 173 9.52 -15.71 -1.58
N ARG A 174 10.30 -15.35 -2.62
CA ARG A 174 11.41 -14.41 -2.48
C ARG A 174 10.92 -13.01 -2.11
N ILE A 175 9.92 -12.49 -2.82
CA ILE A 175 9.32 -11.18 -2.50
C ILE A 175 8.76 -11.16 -1.08
N ALA A 176 8.01 -12.18 -0.66
CA ALA A 176 7.49 -12.27 0.71
C ALA A 176 8.62 -12.24 1.76
N ALA A 177 9.77 -12.86 1.47
CA ALA A 177 10.96 -12.80 2.32
C ALA A 177 11.62 -11.41 2.31
N ASP A 178 11.64 -10.71 1.17
CA ASP A 178 12.12 -9.34 1.05
C ASP A 178 11.25 -8.35 1.81
N VAL A 179 9.92 -8.50 1.75
CA VAL A 179 8.97 -7.69 2.52
C VAL A 179 9.21 -7.88 4.02
N ALA A 180 9.36 -9.12 4.48
CA ALA A 180 9.67 -9.38 5.89
C ALA A 180 11.05 -8.85 6.32
N ARG A 181 12.07 -8.88 5.44
CA ARG A 181 13.36 -8.24 5.71
C ARG A 181 13.23 -6.72 5.85
N ARG A 182 12.47 -6.08 4.95
CA ARG A 182 12.20 -4.65 4.99
C ARG A 182 11.45 -4.25 6.25
N GLU A 183 10.45 -5.03 6.65
CA GLU A 183 9.73 -4.81 7.91
C GLU A 183 10.69 -4.75 9.10
N ARG A 184 11.58 -5.74 9.24
CA ARG A 184 12.55 -5.74 10.34
C ARG A 184 13.48 -4.53 10.32
N ARG A 185 13.91 -4.09 9.13
CA ARG A 185 14.71 -2.87 8.97
C ARG A 185 13.94 -1.63 9.45
N TYR A 186 12.70 -1.46 8.97
CA TYR A 186 11.86 -0.35 9.40
C TYR A 186 11.59 -0.40 10.90
N ALA A 187 11.30 -1.57 11.47
CA ALA A 187 11.09 -1.73 12.91
C ALA A 187 12.33 -1.30 13.72
N ALA A 188 13.54 -1.63 13.25
CA ALA A 188 14.78 -1.20 13.90
C ALA A 188 14.98 0.31 13.81
N GLN A 189 14.75 0.91 12.64
CA GLN A 189 14.85 2.36 12.45
C GLN A 189 13.84 3.12 13.31
N LEU A 190 12.57 2.70 13.32
CA LEU A 190 11.48 3.39 14.04
C LEU A 190 11.69 3.47 15.55
N LYS A 191 12.45 2.55 16.15
CA LYS A 191 12.84 2.63 17.57
C LYS A 191 13.74 3.82 17.88
N LEU A 192 14.44 4.34 16.87
CA LEU A 192 15.43 5.40 17.01
C LEU A 192 14.92 6.77 16.54
N CYS A 193 13.71 6.86 15.96
CA CYS A 193 13.21 8.11 15.38
C CYS A 193 12.33 8.91 16.37
N PRO A 194 12.64 10.19 16.68
CA PRO A 194 11.77 11.05 17.50
C PRO A 194 10.38 11.31 16.90
N ALA A 195 10.30 11.41 15.55
CA ALA A 195 9.03 11.56 14.83
C ALA A 195 8.08 10.37 15.05
N ALA A 196 8.63 9.16 15.24
CA ALA A 196 7.88 7.96 15.60
C ALA A 196 7.43 7.94 17.08
N ALA A 197 7.90 8.85 17.93
CA ALA A 197 7.39 9.04 19.28
C ALA A 197 6.34 10.18 19.36
N GLY A 198 6.59 11.31 18.68
CA GLY A 198 5.81 12.56 18.82
C GLY A 198 4.29 12.46 18.56
N ALA A 199 3.86 11.66 17.58
CA ALA A 199 2.43 11.55 17.24
C ALA A 199 1.57 10.73 18.25
N ALA A 200 2.17 10.15 19.30
CA ALA A 200 1.46 9.33 20.30
C ALA A 200 0.70 10.19 21.34
N ARG A 201 1.07 11.46 21.47
CA ARG A 201 0.55 12.35 22.52
C ARG A 201 -0.80 13.00 22.21
N GLY A 202 -1.40 12.77 21.03
CA GLY A 202 -2.52 13.57 20.52
C GLY A 202 -3.87 12.88 20.34
N SER A 203 -4.10 11.63 20.79
CA SER A 203 -5.38 10.96 20.51
C SER A 203 -5.86 10.07 21.67
N ARG A 204 -6.64 10.66 22.58
CA ARG A 204 -7.55 9.94 23.47
C ARG A 204 -8.93 9.95 22.82
N VAL A 205 -9.30 8.89 22.11
CA VAL A 205 -10.70 8.56 21.83
C VAL A 205 -10.89 7.06 21.97
N ALA A 206 -12.02 6.72 22.60
CA ALA A 206 -12.41 5.46 23.22
C ALA A 206 -12.22 4.19 22.38
N LEU A 207 -11.75 3.15 23.08
CA LEU A 207 -11.68 1.77 22.65
C LEU A 207 -13.07 1.13 22.78
N GLY A 208 -13.76 0.93 21.67
CA GLY A 208 -14.94 0.08 21.57
C GLY A 208 -14.65 -1.05 20.59
N LEU A 209 -14.00 -2.13 21.04
CA LEU A 209 -13.82 -3.34 20.25
C LEU A 209 -15.13 -4.16 20.32
N LEU A 210 -16.01 -3.96 19.33
CA LEU A 210 -17.01 -4.96 18.96
C LEU A 210 -16.45 -5.71 17.75
N ALA A 211 -15.86 -6.88 18.00
CA ALA A 211 -15.52 -7.83 16.96
C ALA A 211 -16.85 -8.30 16.31
N LYS A 212 -17.16 -7.78 15.13
CA LYS A 212 -18.26 -8.28 14.32
C LYS A 212 -17.81 -9.56 13.61
N PRO A 213 -18.65 -10.60 13.55
CA PRO A 213 -18.33 -11.80 12.77
C PRO A 213 -18.29 -11.46 11.28
N ALA A 214 -17.24 -11.92 10.60
CA ALA A 214 -17.02 -11.68 9.18
C ALA A 214 -18.04 -12.45 8.31
N PRO A 215 -18.66 -11.82 7.30
CA PRO A 215 -19.44 -12.53 6.30
C PRO A 215 -18.54 -13.35 5.37
N ALA A 216 -19.07 -14.47 4.91
CA ALA A 216 -18.43 -15.32 3.91
C ALA A 216 -18.38 -14.59 2.56
N ALA A 217 -17.18 -14.31 2.06
CA ALA A 217 -16.98 -13.78 0.71
C ALA A 217 -15.67 -14.28 0.08
N SER A 218 -15.87 -15.01 -1.01
CA SER A 218 -15.06 -15.31 -2.21
C SER A 218 -13.55 -14.99 -2.21
N GLY A 219 -12.74 -16.06 -2.28
CA GLY A 219 -11.29 -16.04 -2.39
C GLY A 219 -10.74 -15.68 -3.77
N GLY A 220 -10.89 -14.41 -4.16
CA GLY A 220 -10.13 -13.80 -5.25
C GLY A 220 -8.75 -13.31 -4.79
N VAL A 221 -7.85 -13.09 -5.75
CA VAL A 221 -6.58 -12.39 -5.56
C VAL A 221 -6.88 -10.95 -5.12
N VAL A 222 -6.32 -10.51 -3.99
CA VAL A 222 -6.57 -9.17 -3.38
C VAL A 222 -5.91 -8.07 -4.19
N VAL A 223 -4.74 -8.39 -4.74
CA VAL A 223 -3.84 -7.46 -5.38
C VAL A 223 -3.25 -8.09 -6.63
N ALA A 224 -3.18 -7.32 -7.69
CA ALA A 224 -2.56 -7.77 -8.92
C ALA A 224 -1.10 -8.17 -8.69
N THR A 225 -0.74 -9.32 -9.23
CA THR A 225 0.65 -9.76 -9.33
C THR A 225 1.50 -8.62 -9.91
N PRO A 226 2.58 -8.16 -9.24
CA PRO A 226 3.54 -7.34 -9.95
C PRO A 226 4.05 -8.18 -11.13
N ALA A 227 4.10 -7.58 -12.32
CA ALA A 227 4.86 -8.15 -13.41
C ALA A 227 6.27 -8.45 -12.87
N PRO A 228 6.90 -9.59 -13.19
CA PRO A 228 8.24 -9.87 -12.71
C PRO A 228 9.13 -8.66 -12.99
N GLU A 229 9.79 -8.14 -11.95
CA GLU A 229 10.78 -7.08 -12.11
C GLU A 229 11.71 -7.48 -13.26
N THR A 230 11.91 -6.57 -14.20
CA THR A 230 12.95 -6.69 -15.23
C THR A 230 14.26 -7.10 -14.55
N PRO A 231 14.98 -8.11 -15.07
CA PRO A 231 16.17 -8.62 -14.41
C PRO A 231 17.15 -7.48 -14.13
N ARG A 232 17.59 -7.38 -12.86
CA ARG A 232 18.66 -6.46 -12.46
C ARG A 232 19.84 -6.63 -13.42
N PRO A 233 20.46 -5.54 -13.91
CA PRO A 233 21.63 -5.65 -14.77
C PRO A 233 22.71 -6.47 -14.04
N LYS A 234 23.28 -7.46 -14.75
CA LYS A 234 24.38 -8.27 -14.21
C LYS A 234 25.50 -7.33 -13.74
N PRO A 235 26.14 -7.58 -12.58
CA PRO A 235 27.31 -6.81 -12.19
C PRO A 235 28.35 -6.91 -13.31
N ARG A 236 28.87 -5.76 -13.75
CA ARG A 236 29.95 -5.72 -14.74
C ARG A 236 31.15 -6.48 -14.15
N PRO A 237 31.86 -7.30 -14.96
CA PRO A 237 33.08 -7.93 -14.49
C PRO A 237 34.04 -6.83 -14.02
N ARG A 238 34.60 -7.01 -12.82
CA ARG A 238 35.69 -6.17 -12.35
C ARG A 238 36.85 -6.37 -13.33
N ARG A 239 37.32 -5.26 -13.92
CA ARG A 239 38.61 -5.22 -14.62
C ARG A 239 39.73 -5.26 -13.60
#